data_AF-A0A7J2Y7S0-F1
#
_entry.id   AF-A0A7J2Y7S0-F1
#
_cell.length_a   1.000
_cell.length_b   1.000
_cell.length_c   1.000
_cell.angle_alpha   90.00
_cell.angle_beta   90.00
_cell.angle_gamma   90.00
#
_symmetry.space_group_name_H-M   'P 1'
#
loop_
_entity.id
_entity.type
_entity.pdbx_description
1 polymer ?
#
loop_
_entity_poly.entity_id
_entity_poly.type
_entity_poly.pdbx_seq_one_letter_code
_entity_poly.pdbx_strand_id
1 'polypeptide(L)'
;MRIFRFFAAASLVSTFATIVIGGYVSAAGFGLACPDWPTCKGALVPDLSDPAVLTEWSHRTVAAVTGLLVVITLILAIVWHRQERRLLWPAAFAVVFLVPQVILGMLAIASELEPIVVTSHLALAVATFASTWFLAIEALRAGAGMAVEAAPTG
;
A
#
# COMPACT_ATOMS: atom_id res chain seq x y z
N MET A 1 11.53 13.37 12.17
CA MET A 1 10.75 12.30 12.85
C MET A 1 9.23 12.41 12.82
N ARG A 2 8.58 13.58 13.02
CA ARG A 2 7.09 13.68 12.96
C ARG A 2 6.53 13.35 11.57
N ILE A 3 7.13 13.93 10.52
CA ILE A 3 6.76 13.69 9.12
C ILE A 3 6.92 12.21 8.75
N PHE A 4 8.07 11.61 9.06
CA PHE A 4 8.32 10.18 8.80
C PHE A 4 7.26 9.27 9.44
N ARG A 5 6.91 9.51 10.72
CA ARG A 5 5.86 8.76 11.42
C ARG A 5 4.50 8.87 10.76
N PHE A 6 4.14 10.06 10.27
CA PHE A 6 2.90 10.26 9.53
C PHE A 6 2.87 9.40 8.27
N PHE A 7 3.92 9.43 7.45
CA PHE A 7 3.97 8.65 6.21
C PHE A 7 4.01 7.14 6.47
N ALA A 8 4.73 6.67 7.51
CA ALA A 8 4.72 5.27 7.90
C ALA A 8 3.32 4.80 8.34
N ALA A 9 2.62 5.58 9.17
CA ALA A 9 1.26 5.28 9.60
C ALA A 9 0.25 5.36 8.44
N ALA A 10 0.35 6.36 7.57
CA ALA A 10 -0.50 6.51 6.39
C ALA A 10 -0.29 5.35 5.41
N SER A 11 0.95 4.91 5.20
CA SER A 11 1.25 3.73 4.37
C SER A 11 0.60 2.48 4.93
N LEU A 12 0.69 2.26 6.25
CA LEU A 12 0.04 1.14 6.91
C LEU A 12 -1.49 1.16 6.73
N VAL A 13 -2.13 2.28 7.08
CA VAL A 13 -3.59 2.42 7.01
C VAL A 13 -4.09 2.27 5.58
N SER A 14 -3.41 2.90 4.61
CA SER A 14 -3.81 2.83 3.20
C SER A 14 -3.59 1.43 2.60
N THR A 15 -2.52 0.72 2.98
CA THR A 15 -2.31 -0.67 2.56
C THR A 15 -3.42 -1.57 3.08
N PHE A 16 -3.80 -1.42 4.35
CA PHE A 16 -4.93 -2.15 4.93
C PHE A 16 -6.24 -1.84 4.21
N ALA A 17 -6.53 -0.56 3.95
CA ALA A 17 -7.70 -0.15 3.20
C ALA A 17 -7.71 -0.76 1.79
N THR A 18 -6.58 -0.76 1.09
CA THR A 18 -6.44 -1.37 -0.24
C THR A 18 -6.79 -2.86 -0.21
N ILE A 19 -6.30 -3.60 0.79
CA ILE A 19 -6.60 -5.03 0.97
C ILE A 19 -8.08 -5.25 1.23
N VAL A 20 -8.70 -4.45 2.09
CA VAL A 20 -10.14 -4.57 2.41
C VAL A 20 -11.01 -4.29 1.20
N ILE A 21 -10.73 -3.19 0.47
CA ILE A 21 -11.49 -2.83 -0.74
C ILE A 21 -11.28 -3.90 -1.81
N GLY A 22 -10.05 -4.39 -2.02
CA GLY A 22 -9.76 -5.47 -2.99
C GLY A 22 -10.44 -6.79 -2.63
N GLY A 23 -10.49 -7.13 -1.34
CA GLY A 23 -11.25 -8.27 -0.84
C GLY A 23 -12.76 -8.12 -1.11
N TYR A 24 -13.29 -6.92 -0.96
CA TYR A 24 -14.69 -6.62 -1.29
C TYR A 24 -14.96 -6.70 -2.80
N VAL A 25 -14.09 -6.14 -3.64
CA VAL A 25 -14.14 -6.29 -5.12
C VAL A 25 -14.25 -7.76 -5.52
N SER A 26 -13.37 -8.60 -4.95
CA SER A 26 -13.35 -10.04 -5.21
C SER A 26 -14.65 -10.72 -4.74
N ALA A 27 -15.07 -10.46 -3.50
CA ALA A 27 -16.28 -11.06 -2.93
C ALA A 27 -17.58 -10.63 -3.66
N ALA A 28 -17.63 -9.40 -4.19
CA ALA A 28 -18.76 -8.87 -4.93
C ALA A 28 -18.76 -9.25 -6.43
N GLY A 29 -17.70 -9.89 -6.93
CA GLY A 29 -17.56 -10.23 -8.36
C GLY A 29 -17.28 -9.02 -9.25
N PHE A 30 -16.72 -7.93 -8.71
CA PHE A 30 -16.48 -6.68 -9.44
C PHE A 30 -15.10 -6.59 -10.10
N GLY A 31 -14.25 -7.61 -9.97
CA GLY A 31 -12.86 -7.59 -10.43
C GLY A 31 -12.66 -7.38 -11.95
N LEU A 32 -13.71 -7.51 -12.76
CA LEU A 32 -13.70 -7.22 -14.20
C LEU A 32 -14.59 -6.03 -14.59
N ALA A 33 -15.06 -5.23 -13.64
CA ALA A 33 -15.88 -4.03 -13.93
C ALA A 33 -15.11 -2.97 -14.74
N CYS A 34 -13.77 -2.98 -14.65
CA CYS A 34 -12.84 -2.19 -15.44
C CYS A 34 -11.95 -3.13 -16.28
N PRO A 35 -12.31 -3.42 -17.55
CA PRO A 35 -11.64 -4.46 -18.35
C PRO A 35 -10.26 -4.04 -18.90
N ASP A 36 -9.99 -2.74 -18.92
CA ASP A 36 -8.74 -2.13 -19.34
C ASP A 36 -7.88 -1.73 -18.14
N TRP A 37 -6.58 -1.53 -18.40
CA TRP A 37 -5.61 -0.99 -17.46
C TRP A 37 -4.55 -0.24 -18.29
N PRO A 38 -4.11 0.97 -17.91
CA PRO A 38 -4.33 1.67 -16.63
C PRO A 38 -5.64 2.47 -16.56
N THR A 39 -6.36 2.61 -17.67
CA THR A 39 -7.69 3.23 -17.71
C THR A 39 -8.76 2.30 -17.17
N CYS A 40 -9.98 2.80 -17.01
CA CYS A 40 -11.19 2.00 -16.80
C CYS A 40 -12.26 2.48 -17.77
N LYS A 41 -12.82 1.56 -18.56
CA LYS A 41 -13.77 1.83 -19.65
C LYS A 41 -13.26 2.95 -20.59
N GLY A 42 -11.96 2.95 -20.89
CA GLY A 42 -11.33 3.89 -21.82
C GLY A 42 -11.01 5.28 -21.24
N ALA A 43 -11.28 5.53 -19.95
CA ALA A 43 -11.00 6.80 -19.28
C ALA A 43 -10.18 6.60 -17.99
N LEU A 44 -9.40 7.62 -17.60
CA LEU A 44 -8.74 7.60 -16.28
C LEU A 44 -9.72 7.76 -15.12
N VAL A 45 -10.81 8.51 -15.36
CA VAL A 45 -11.95 8.63 -14.45
C VAL A 45 -13.20 8.27 -15.26
N PRO A 46 -13.76 7.05 -15.11
CA PRO A 46 -14.95 6.62 -15.85
C PRO A 46 -16.23 7.24 -15.29
N ASP A 47 -17.37 6.89 -15.90
CA ASP A 47 -18.66 7.09 -15.24
C ASP A 47 -18.75 6.19 -14.00
N LEU A 48 -18.94 6.82 -12.84
CA LEU A 48 -19.00 6.18 -11.52
C LEU A 48 -20.44 5.92 -11.05
N SER A 49 -21.42 6.06 -11.94
CA SER A 49 -22.83 5.74 -11.66
C SER A 49 -23.07 4.25 -11.38
N ASP A 50 -22.25 3.37 -11.97
CA ASP A 50 -22.26 1.93 -11.76
C ASP A 50 -21.46 1.57 -10.48
N PRO A 51 -22.09 1.00 -9.44
CA PRO A 51 -21.41 0.63 -8.20
C PRO A 51 -20.24 -0.33 -8.38
N ALA A 52 -20.28 -1.22 -9.39
CA ALA A 52 -19.19 -2.15 -9.66
C ALA A 52 -17.95 -1.40 -10.18
N VAL A 53 -18.16 -0.47 -11.12
CA VAL A 53 -17.12 0.41 -11.66
C VAL A 53 -16.56 1.31 -10.58
N LEU A 54 -17.43 1.94 -9.79
CA LEU A 54 -17.02 2.80 -8.68
C LEU A 54 -16.11 2.05 -7.71
N THR A 55 -16.47 0.82 -7.35
CA THR A 55 -15.73 0.03 -6.36
C THR A 55 -14.37 -0.41 -6.91
N GLU A 56 -14.32 -0.99 -8.11
CA GLU A 56 -13.08 -1.42 -8.78
C GLU A 56 -12.13 -0.24 -9.04
N TRP A 57 -12.66 0.87 -9.56
CA TRP A 57 -11.88 2.08 -9.78
C TRP A 57 -11.37 2.70 -8.47
N SER A 58 -12.17 2.68 -7.40
CA SER A 58 -11.75 3.13 -6.07
C SER A 58 -10.62 2.26 -5.52
N HIS A 59 -10.70 0.94 -5.67
CA HIS A 59 -9.60 0.03 -5.30
C HIS A 59 -8.29 0.42 -5.99
N ARG A 60 -8.32 0.62 -7.32
CA ARG A 60 -7.14 1.02 -8.11
C ARG A 60 -6.58 2.37 -7.69
N THR A 61 -7.46 3.33 -7.40
CA THR A 61 -7.08 4.68 -6.97
C THR A 61 -6.42 4.66 -5.59
N VAL A 62 -7.00 3.95 -4.63
CA VAL A 62 -6.42 3.79 -3.29
C VAL A 62 -5.09 3.04 -3.38
N ALA A 63 -4.99 1.99 -4.21
CA ALA A 63 -3.74 1.26 -4.44
C ALA A 63 -2.63 2.16 -5.01
N ALA A 64 -2.96 3.06 -5.96
CA ALA A 64 -2.01 4.02 -6.51
C ALA A 64 -1.51 5.00 -5.43
N VAL A 65 -2.41 5.52 -4.60
CA VAL A 65 -2.05 6.39 -3.45
C VAL A 65 -1.17 5.63 -2.45
N THR A 66 -1.51 4.39 -2.13
CA THR A 66 -0.68 3.53 -1.27
C THR A 66 0.72 3.34 -1.84
N GLY A 67 0.84 3.09 -3.14
CA GLY A 67 2.14 2.97 -3.80
C GLY A 67 3.00 4.23 -3.64
N LEU A 68 2.40 5.41 -3.83
CA LEU A 68 3.09 6.70 -3.61
C LEU A 68 3.52 6.88 -2.16
N LEU A 69 2.65 6.58 -1.19
CA LEU A 69 2.96 6.69 0.24
C LEU A 69 4.14 5.78 0.62
N VAL A 70 4.16 4.54 0.13
CA VAL A 70 5.23 3.57 0.39
C VAL A 70 6.57 4.04 -0.22
N VAL A 71 6.55 4.54 -1.45
CA VAL A 71 7.76 5.09 -2.11
C VAL A 71 8.28 6.33 -1.38
N ILE A 72 7.40 7.27 -1.02
CA ILE A 72 7.79 8.45 -0.22
C ILE A 72 8.39 8.02 1.12
N THR A 73 7.79 7.03 1.78
CA THR A 73 8.29 6.50 3.05
C THR A 73 9.71 5.94 2.91
N LEU A 74 10.01 5.19 1.84
CA LEU A 74 11.36 4.72 1.55
C LEU A 74 12.34 5.87 1.31
N ILE A 75 11.94 6.89 0.53
CA ILE A 75 12.79 8.07 0.29
C ILE A 75 13.12 8.76 1.61
N LEU A 76 12.13 8.97 2.48
CA LEU A 76 12.36 9.58 3.80
C LEU A 76 13.25 8.70 4.70
N ALA A 77 13.09 7.37 4.63
CA ALA A 77 13.95 6.45 5.36
C ALA A 77 15.41 6.53 4.88
N ILE A 78 15.65 6.65 3.58
CA ILE A 78 17.00 6.81 3.00
C ILE A 78 17.59 8.17 3.37
N VAL A 79 16.82 9.26 3.26
CA VAL A 79 17.33 10.62 3.47
C VAL A 79 17.61 10.90 4.95
N TRP A 80 16.73 10.47 5.86
CA TRP A 80 16.83 10.81 7.29
C TRP A 80 17.30 9.67 8.18
N HIS A 81 17.14 8.41 7.78
CA HIS A 81 17.29 7.24 8.64
C HIS A 81 18.15 6.12 8.03
N ARG A 82 19.07 6.44 7.10
CA ARG A 82 19.88 5.43 6.38
C ARG A 82 20.71 4.48 7.25
N GLN A 83 21.07 4.90 8.47
CA GLN A 83 21.84 4.07 9.42
C GLN A 83 20.93 3.20 10.30
N GLU A 84 19.65 3.55 10.40
CA GLU A 84 18.67 2.85 11.22
C GLU A 84 18.07 1.68 10.42
N ARG A 85 18.78 0.56 10.37
CA ARG A 85 18.39 -0.66 9.63
C ARG A 85 16.95 -1.11 9.93
N ARG A 86 16.47 -0.90 11.15
CA ARG A 86 15.10 -1.25 11.57
C ARG A 86 14.01 -0.40 10.88
N LEU A 87 14.35 0.78 10.38
CA LEU A 87 13.44 1.64 9.60
C LEU A 87 13.68 1.47 8.09
N LEU A 88 14.93 1.32 7.66
CA LEU A 88 15.28 1.24 6.24
C LEU A 88 14.82 -0.08 5.59
N TRP A 89 15.12 -1.24 6.20
CA TRP A 89 14.82 -2.54 5.58
C TRP A 89 13.33 -2.79 5.37
N PRO A 90 12.43 -2.56 6.35
CA PRO A 90 11.00 -2.73 6.13
C PRO A 90 10.45 -1.78 5.06
N ALA A 91 10.92 -0.54 5.00
CA ALA A 91 10.55 0.40 3.94
C ALA A 91 11.01 -0.08 2.56
N ALA A 92 12.23 -0.64 2.47
CA ALA A 92 12.76 -1.18 1.23
C ALA A 92 11.99 -2.43 0.78
N PHE A 93 11.69 -3.36 1.69
CA PHE A 93 10.90 -4.55 1.40
C PHE A 93 9.49 -4.19 0.93
N ALA A 94 8.83 -3.19 1.53
CA ALA A 94 7.53 -2.72 1.07
C ALA A 94 7.54 -2.26 -0.40
N VAL A 95 8.58 -1.54 -0.84
CA VAL A 95 8.75 -1.15 -2.26
C VAL A 95 9.10 -2.35 -3.15
N VAL A 96 9.94 -3.26 -2.68
CA VAL A 96 10.30 -4.49 -3.41
C VAL A 96 9.06 -5.35 -3.67
N PHE A 97 8.14 -5.47 -2.72
CA PHE A 97 6.87 -6.18 -2.91
C PHE A 97 5.87 -5.41 -3.77
N LEU A 98 5.87 -4.08 -3.72
CA LEU A 98 4.97 -3.22 -4.50
C LEU A 98 5.15 -3.38 -6.01
N VAL A 99 6.38 -3.57 -6.50
CA VAL A 99 6.64 -3.70 -7.95
C VAL A 99 5.91 -4.91 -8.56
N PRO A 100 6.12 -6.15 -8.10
CA PRO A 100 5.36 -7.30 -8.56
C PRO A 100 3.88 -7.20 -8.19
N GLN A 101 3.50 -6.47 -7.13
CA GLN A 101 2.08 -6.24 -6.79
C GLN A 101 1.32 -5.54 -7.93
N VAL A 102 1.89 -4.47 -8.49
CA VAL A 102 1.27 -3.73 -9.61
C VAL A 102 1.17 -4.61 -10.86
N ILE A 103 2.22 -5.39 -11.14
CA ILE A 103 2.25 -6.32 -12.27
C ILE A 103 1.17 -7.40 -12.12
N LEU A 104 1.08 -8.05 -10.95
CA LEU A 104 0.04 -9.06 -10.71
C LEU A 104 -1.37 -8.47 -10.73
N GLY A 105 -1.56 -7.22 -10.30
CA GLY A 105 -2.85 -6.54 -10.38
C GLY A 105 -3.31 -6.33 -11.82
N MET A 106 -2.39 -5.91 -12.70
CA MET A 106 -2.65 -5.85 -14.14
C MET A 106 -2.93 -7.24 -14.73
N LEU A 107 -2.10 -8.23 -14.38
CA LEU A 107 -2.25 -9.59 -14.89
C LEU A 107 -3.56 -10.23 -14.44
N ALA A 108 -4.06 -9.93 -13.24
CA ALA A 108 -5.34 -10.45 -12.76
C ALA A 108 -6.50 -10.06 -13.68
N ILE A 109 -6.46 -8.86 -14.28
CA ILE A 109 -7.47 -8.43 -15.26
C ILE A 109 -7.23 -9.16 -16.59
N ALA A 110 -5.96 -9.19 -17.05
CA ALA A 110 -5.59 -9.78 -18.33
C ALA A 110 -5.79 -11.30 -18.41
N SER A 111 -5.73 -12.00 -17.28
CA SER A 111 -5.95 -13.44 -17.16
C SER A 111 -7.37 -13.80 -16.70
N GLU A 112 -8.31 -12.86 -16.78
CA GLU A 112 -9.72 -13.06 -16.38
C GLU A 112 -9.87 -13.62 -14.96
N LEU A 113 -9.11 -13.04 -14.01
CA LEU A 113 -9.09 -13.38 -12.59
C LEU A 113 -8.58 -14.81 -12.30
N GLU A 114 -7.56 -15.27 -13.04
CA GLU A 114 -6.93 -16.57 -12.78
C GLU A 114 -6.57 -16.75 -11.29
N PRO A 115 -7.01 -17.84 -10.63
CA PRO A 115 -6.90 -17.98 -9.17
C PRO A 115 -5.47 -17.88 -8.62
N ILE A 116 -4.48 -18.38 -9.36
CA ILE A 116 -3.07 -18.33 -8.97
C ILE A 116 -2.57 -16.89 -8.97
N VAL A 117 -2.93 -16.10 -9.99
CA VAL A 117 -2.54 -14.69 -10.12
C VAL A 117 -3.18 -13.87 -9.01
N VAL A 118 -4.49 -14.02 -8.79
CA VAL A 118 -5.24 -13.31 -7.74
C VAL A 118 -4.72 -13.65 -6.34
N THR A 119 -4.46 -14.94 -6.06
CA THR A 119 -3.93 -15.36 -4.76
C THR A 119 -2.52 -14.85 -4.54
N SER A 120 -1.68 -14.86 -5.59
CA SER A 120 -0.32 -14.31 -5.51
C SER A 120 -0.33 -12.79 -5.30
N HIS A 121 -1.27 -12.09 -5.94
CA HIS A 121 -1.50 -10.66 -5.72
C HIS A 121 -1.90 -10.36 -4.27
N LEU A 122 -2.78 -11.17 -3.67
CA LEU A 122 -3.15 -11.02 -2.26
C LEU A 122 -1.95 -11.32 -1.34
N ALA A 123 -1.19 -12.38 -1.62
CA ALA A 123 -0.03 -12.75 -0.81
C ALA A 123 1.03 -11.63 -0.75
N LEU A 124 1.33 -11.00 -1.88
CA LEU A 124 2.22 -9.84 -1.94
C LEU A 124 1.63 -8.59 -1.28
N ALA A 125 0.31 -8.38 -1.35
CA ALA A 125 -0.36 -7.33 -0.58
C ALA A 125 -0.14 -7.51 0.93
N VAL A 126 -0.30 -8.74 1.43
CA VAL A 126 -0.09 -9.08 2.84
C VAL A 126 1.38 -8.91 3.24
N ALA A 127 2.34 -9.27 2.38
CA ALA A 127 3.76 -9.03 2.63
C ALA A 127 4.10 -7.53 2.71
N THR A 128 3.48 -6.72 1.84
CA THR A 128 3.58 -5.25 1.88
C THR A 128 2.97 -4.70 3.17
N PHE A 129 1.79 -5.18 3.57
CA PHE A 129 1.15 -4.83 4.83
C PHE A 129 2.02 -5.17 6.04
N ALA A 130 2.57 -6.38 6.11
CA ALA A 130 3.47 -6.78 7.20
C ALA A 130 4.71 -5.88 7.31
N SER A 131 5.27 -5.49 6.16
CA SER A 131 6.43 -4.59 6.09
C SER A 131 6.09 -3.18 6.60
N THR A 132 4.95 -2.62 6.16
CA THR A 132 4.48 -1.29 6.61
C THR A 132 4.03 -1.29 8.08
N TRP A 133 3.43 -2.39 8.56
CA TRP A 133 3.07 -2.58 9.97
C TRP A 133 4.30 -2.56 10.88
N PHE A 134 5.31 -3.38 10.55
CA PHE A 134 6.55 -3.42 11.31
C PHE A 134 7.24 -2.05 11.30
N LEU A 135 7.30 -1.39 10.15
CA LEU A 135 7.85 -0.05 10.01
C LEU A 135 7.15 0.98 10.90
N ALA A 136 5.81 0.98 10.89
CA ALA A 136 5.02 1.92 11.68
C ALA A 136 5.28 1.75 13.18
N ILE A 137 5.37 0.50 13.67
CA ILE A 137 5.70 0.21 15.08
C ILE A 137 7.08 0.75 15.45
N GLU A 138 8.10 0.46 14.66
CA GLU A 138 9.47 0.91 14.94
C GLU A 138 9.57 2.44 14.85
N ALA A 139 8.90 3.08 13.89
CA ALA A 139 8.85 4.54 13.76
C ALA A 139 8.17 5.21 14.98
N LEU A 140 7.12 4.60 15.53
CA LEU A 140 6.44 5.09 16.74
C LEU A 140 7.32 4.91 17.99
N ARG A 141 7.98 3.76 18.13
CA ARG A 141 8.92 3.47 19.24
C ARG A 141 10.11 4.44 19.26
N ALA A 142 10.74 4.66 18.10
CA ALA A 142 11.83 5.62 17.97
C ALA A 142 11.39 7.05 18.34
N GLY A 143 10.16 7.42 18.00
CA GLY A 143 9.57 8.70 18.39
C GLY A 143 9.30 8.85 19.89
N ALA A 144 8.96 7.76 20.59
CA ALA A 144 8.73 7.75 22.03
C ALA A 144 10.04 7.80 22.83
N GLY A 145 11.08 7.08 22.40
CA GLY A 145 12.41 7.11 23.05
C GLY A 145 12.99 8.52 23.12
N MET A 146 12.92 9.29 22.03
CA MET A 146 13.38 10.69 22.01
C MET A 146 12.58 11.61 22.93
N ALA A 147 11.30 11.31 23.20
CA ALA A 147 10.47 12.13 24.08
C ALA A 147 10.81 11.88 25.56
N VAL A 148 11.16 10.62 25.91
CA VAL A 148 11.60 10.25 27.25
C VAL A 148 12.95 10.88 27.57
N GLU A 149 13.90 10.86 26.65
CA GLU A 149 15.25 11.43 26.85
C GLU A 149 15.26 12.97 26.92
N ALA A 150 14.26 13.63 26.33
CA ALA A 150 14.09 15.09 26.42
C ALA A 150 13.40 15.56 27.71
N ALA A 151 12.90 14.64 28.56
CA ALA A 151 12.30 15.02 29.85
C ALA A 151 13.40 15.40 30.85
N PRO A 152 13.26 16.51 31.61
CA PRO A 152 14.28 16.90 32.59
C PRO A 152 14.40 15.81 33.65
N THR A 153 15.61 15.25 33.82
CA THR A 153 15.94 14.46 35.01
C THR A 153 16.01 15.42 36.18
N GLY A 154 15.01 15.37 37.05
CA GLY A 154 14.97 16.16 38.29
C GLY A 154 16.10 15.82 39.25
#